data_AF-A0A094CFW7-F1
#
_entry.id   AF-A0A094CFW7-F1
#
_cell.length_a   1.000
_cell.length_b   1.000
_cell.length_c   1.000
_cell.angle_alpha   90.00
_cell.angle_beta   90.00
_cell.angle_gamma   90.00
#
_symmetry.space_group_name_H-M   'P 1'
#
loop_
_entity.id
_entity.type
_entity.pdbx_description
1 polymer ?
#
loop_
_entity_poly.entity_id
_entity_poly.type
_entity_poly.pdbx_seq_one_letter_code
_entity_poly.pdbx_strand_id
1 'polypeptide(L)'
;MKTFHIPVVQTDSAPDTDSEVAADVSSTRESRSANMERDLLRLFADIVCEQARQYLNSYPGLDVWGSNFQYHARFRRLARGEILREDRLGQDSEVLSYRLLMTKQATAAKDYLGLSIEDAHLFDLARWEMGLLKELYSYGVDKETIYWDRLPIILSMVSKANIFKPPVGNQGLYFYKLEQYLTAAFFDSGRSMVQIANDIERLLLRNSRDAYSTTLGLEIPENFSDIVAEQARQYLRSFPGNDASEWNQQHIWFRHIARGGTTDREHLRVLSNELLYRNSMTAVATRFKNALGISMANADLCNTWMWLDGRIWMRGQVYHEHWQRLLHIYHAIHEASVFRPPGPHEGLFFAKPAEYLAIALSSSSQSMEQILAGINWLKICPKRRGEGPKREDEKNMEVGCSSNRF
;
A
#
# COMPACT_ATOMS: atom_id res chain seq x y z
N MET A 1 54.57 16.46 47.28
CA MET A 1 55.05 16.91 45.96
C MET A 1 53.82 17.14 45.09
N LYS A 2 53.56 18.42 44.76
CA LYS A 2 52.56 18.98 43.83
C LYS A 2 51.10 18.50 43.95
N THR A 3 50.39 19.10 44.91
CA THR A 3 48.98 19.48 44.79
C THR A 3 48.83 20.59 43.72
N PHE A 4 47.80 20.50 42.88
CA PHE A 4 47.37 21.61 42.03
C PHE A 4 45.90 21.96 42.29
N HIS A 5 45.71 23.27 42.34
CA HIS A 5 44.54 24.02 42.78
C HIS A 5 43.36 23.93 41.81
N ILE A 6 42.16 23.87 42.38
CA ILE A 6 40.89 24.20 41.73
C ILE A 6 40.69 25.72 41.84
N PRO A 7 40.46 26.46 40.74
CA PRO A 7 40.02 27.84 40.85
C PRO A 7 38.52 27.88 41.12
N VAL A 8 38.18 28.51 42.25
CA VAL A 8 36.85 29.01 42.58
C VAL A 8 36.47 30.06 41.56
N VAL A 9 35.39 29.83 40.81
CA VAL A 9 34.76 30.86 39.98
C VAL A 9 33.65 31.52 40.80
N GLN A 10 33.76 32.84 40.85
CA GLN A 10 32.90 33.77 41.58
C GLN A 10 31.44 33.67 41.14
N THR A 11 30.55 33.71 42.13
CA THR A 11 29.14 34.04 41.99
C THR A 11 29.02 35.54 41.77
N ASP A 12 28.82 35.94 40.51
CA ASP A 12 28.36 37.30 40.19
C ASP A 12 26.84 37.33 40.06
N SER A 13 26.31 38.41 40.62
CA SER A 13 24.93 38.74 40.88
C SER A 13 24.02 38.76 39.65
N ALA A 14 22.73 38.59 39.93
CA ALA A 14 21.61 38.73 39.02
C ALA A 14 21.61 40.06 38.25
N PRO A 15 21.19 40.05 36.97
CA PRO A 15 20.56 41.19 36.37
C PRO A 15 19.04 41.09 36.56
N ASP A 16 18.47 42.03 37.31
CA ASP A 16 17.07 42.39 37.13
C ASP A 16 16.88 42.80 35.67
N THR A 17 16.02 42.07 34.96
CA THR A 17 15.46 42.50 33.68
C THR A 17 14.00 42.07 33.62
N ASP A 18 13.15 42.94 34.16
CA ASP A 18 11.78 43.08 33.68
C ASP A 18 11.83 43.37 32.18
N SER A 19 11.44 42.38 31.37
CA SER A 19 11.06 42.61 29.97
C SER A 19 10.12 41.51 29.52
N GLU A 20 8.83 41.77 29.74
CA GLU A 20 7.74 41.21 28.95
C GLU A 20 7.94 41.54 27.47
N VAL A 21 8.44 40.60 26.67
CA VAL A 21 7.97 40.42 25.28
C VAL A 21 8.06 38.93 24.94
N ALA A 22 7.14 38.14 25.47
CA ALA A 22 6.86 36.80 24.98
C ALA A 22 5.85 36.92 23.82
N ALA A 23 6.35 37.05 22.59
CA ALA A 23 5.54 36.80 21.41
C ALA A 23 6.40 36.29 20.25
N ASP A 24 5.95 35.17 19.69
CA ASP A 24 6.06 34.85 18.27
C ASP A 24 7.28 34.07 17.73
N VAL A 25 7.78 33.08 18.48
CA VAL A 25 8.69 32.04 17.92
C VAL A 25 7.95 30.72 17.64
N SER A 26 6.73 30.55 18.16
CA SER A 26 5.94 29.30 17.99
C SER A 26 5.23 29.19 16.64
N SER A 27 4.91 30.30 15.96
CA SER A 27 4.13 30.27 14.71
C SER A 27 4.95 29.77 13.50
N THR A 28 6.27 30.02 13.49
CA THR A 28 7.15 29.64 12.38
C THR A 28 7.42 28.14 12.23
N ARG A 29 7.28 27.34 13.30
CA ARG A 29 7.63 25.90 13.28
C ARG A 29 6.48 25.02 12.81
N GLU A 30 5.23 25.37 13.17
CA GLU A 30 4.02 24.70 12.68
C GLU A 30 3.81 24.94 11.17
N SER A 31 4.11 26.17 10.72
CA SER A 31 4.09 26.54 9.30
C SER A 31 4.96 25.64 8.41
N ARG A 32 6.18 25.29 8.87
CA ARG A 32 7.09 24.44 8.08
C ARG A 32 6.64 22.98 8.00
N SER A 33 6.08 22.43 9.07
CA SER A 33 5.59 21.05 9.09
C SER A 33 4.38 20.86 8.17
N ALA A 34 3.43 21.79 8.22
CA ALA A 34 2.24 21.74 7.36
C ALA A 34 2.58 21.90 5.87
N ASN A 35 3.60 22.72 5.55
CA ASN A 35 4.08 22.88 4.17
C ASN A 35 4.71 21.59 3.64
N MET A 36 5.56 20.92 4.44
CA MET A 36 6.19 19.66 4.04
C MET A 36 5.18 18.54 3.81
N GLU A 37 4.16 18.41 4.67
CA GLU A 37 3.10 17.41 4.50
C GLU A 37 2.27 17.66 3.23
N ARG A 38 1.94 18.93 2.97
CA ARG A 38 1.25 19.34 1.73
C ARG A 38 2.09 19.05 0.49
N ASP A 39 3.40 19.30 0.53
CA ASP A 39 4.30 19.03 -0.59
C ASP A 39 4.44 17.52 -0.88
N LEU A 40 4.52 16.69 0.17
CA LEU A 40 4.55 15.23 0.03
C LEU A 40 3.23 14.69 -0.54
N LEU A 41 2.09 15.20 -0.06
CA LEU A 41 0.78 14.81 -0.56
C LEU A 41 0.60 15.19 -2.03
N ARG A 42 1.08 16.37 -2.41
CA ARG A 42 1.09 16.83 -3.80
C ARG A 42 1.94 15.95 -4.69
N LEU A 43 3.17 15.63 -4.28
CA LEU A 43 4.05 14.72 -5.01
C LEU A 43 3.40 13.33 -5.18
N PHE A 44 2.79 12.81 -4.12
CA PHE A 44 2.09 11.53 -4.17
C PHE A 44 0.90 11.58 -5.14
N ALA A 45 0.12 12.66 -5.11
CA ALA A 45 -0.96 12.85 -6.06
C ALA A 45 -0.47 12.92 -7.50
N ASP A 46 0.63 13.64 -7.78
CA ASP A 46 1.23 13.72 -9.11
C ASP A 46 1.64 12.34 -9.64
N ILE A 47 2.21 11.49 -8.77
CA ILE A 47 2.55 10.09 -9.10
C ILE A 47 1.28 9.30 -9.48
N VAL A 48 0.22 9.40 -8.67
CA VAL A 48 -1.03 8.66 -8.93
C VAL A 48 -1.74 9.16 -10.19
N CYS A 49 -1.72 10.48 -10.43
CA CYS A 49 -2.22 11.07 -11.66
C CYS A 49 -1.47 10.54 -12.89
N GLU A 50 -0.15 10.41 -12.80
CA GLU A 50 0.67 9.88 -13.89
C GLU A 50 0.41 8.39 -14.13
N GLN A 51 0.30 7.59 -13.07
CA GLN A 51 -0.13 6.19 -13.18
C GLN A 51 -1.49 6.05 -13.87
N ALA A 52 -2.44 6.95 -13.56
CA ALA A 52 -3.75 6.96 -14.19
C ALA A 52 -3.67 7.27 -15.69
N ARG A 53 -2.80 8.21 -16.10
CA ARG A 53 -2.55 8.52 -17.53
C ARG A 53 -1.98 7.30 -18.25
N GLN A 54 -0.95 6.69 -17.69
CA GLN A 54 -0.33 5.49 -18.26
C GLN A 54 -1.35 4.36 -18.42
N TYR A 55 -2.17 4.12 -17.39
CA TYR A 55 -3.21 3.10 -17.44
C TYR A 55 -4.27 3.38 -18.51
N LEU A 56 -4.75 4.62 -18.63
CA LEU A 56 -5.75 4.97 -19.65
C LEU A 56 -5.18 4.96 -21.07
N ASN A 57 -3.92 5.37 -21.23
CA ASN A 57 -3.18 5.26 -22.50
C ASN A 57 -2.85 3.82 -22.84
N SER A 58 -3.06 2.87 -21.91
CA SER A 58 -2.88 1.46 -22.18
C SER A 58 -4.07 0.81 -22.90
N TYR A 59 -5.12 1.54 -23.26
CA TYR A 59 -6.36 0.97 -23.79
C TYR A 59 -6.94 -0.10 -22.84
N PRO A 60 -7.44 0.28 -21.66
CA PRO A 60 -7.87 -0.66 -20.63
C PRO A 60 -9.12 -1.49 -20.98
N GLY A 61 -9.64 -1.35 -22.20
CA GLY A 61 -10.87 -1.99 -22.68
C GLY A 61 -12.11 -1.11 -22.47
N LEU A 62 -13.24 -1.59 -22.98
CA LEU A 62 -14.51 -0.89 -22.93
C LEU A 62 -15.01 -0.74 -21.48
N ASP A 63 -15.43 0.47 -21.12
CA ASP A 63 -15.99 0.80 -19.80
C ASP A 63 -17.24 -0.02 -19.43
N VAL A 64 -17.88 -0.61 -20.44
CA VAL A 64 -19.24 -1.13 -20.40
C VAL A 64 -19.29 -2.56 -19.86
N TRP A 65 -18.16 -3.27 -19.81
CA TRP A 65 -18.10 -4.65 -19.34
C TRP A 65 -17.72 -4.69 -17.86
N GLY A 66 -18.75 -4.67 -17.01
CA GLY A 66 -18.68 -4.98 -15.59
C GLY A 66 -18.43 -3.80 -14.65
N SER A 67 -18.15 -4.13 -13.39
CA SER A 67 -17.99 -3.18 -12.27
C SER A 67 -16.76 -2.25 -12.36
N ASN A 68 -16.03 -2.26 -13.48
CA ASN A 68 -14.84 -1.43 -13.73
C ASN A 68 -15.16 0.00 -14.16
N PHE A 69 -16.40 0.28 -14.59
CA PHE A 69 -16.85 1.63 -14.97
C PHE A 69 -16.49 2.69 -13.93
N GLN A 70 -16.69 2.39 -12.64
CA GLN A 70 -16.41 3.33 -11.55
C GLN A 70 -14.92 3.66 -11.41
N TYR A 71 -14.03 2.68 -11.68
CA TYR A 71 -12.59 2.90 -11.68
C TYR A 71 -12.18 3.74 -12.87
N HIS A 72 -12.67 3.45 -14.08
CA HIS A 72 -12.31 4.22 -15.28
C HIS A 72 -12.77 5.67 -15.19
N ALA A 73 -13.99 5.92 -14.72
CA ALA A 73 -14.48 7.28 -14.49
C ALA A 73 -13.58 8.04 -13.50
N ARG A 74 -13.14 7.38 -12.42
CA ARG A 74 -12.24 7.97 -11.42
C ARG A 74 -10.83 8.22 -11.97
N PHE A 75 -10.25 7.25 -12.67
CA PHE A 75 -8.93 7.37 -13.27
C PHE A 75 -8.88 8.44 -14.36
N ARG A 76 -9.97 8.65 -15.12
CA ARG A 76 -10.05 9.78 -16.06
C ARG A 76 -9.96 11.13 -15.37
N ARG A 77 -10.57 11.27 -14.18
CA ARG A 77 -10.45 12.48 -13.37
C ARG A 77 -9.01 12.67 -12.89
N LEU A 78 -8.41 11.62 -12.31
CA LEU A 78 -7.01 11.65 -11.88
C LEU A 78 -6.04 11.98 -13.03
N ALA A 79 -6.25 11.41 -14.22
CA ALA A 79 -5.43 11.69 -15.39
C ALA A 79 -5.49 13.16 -15.84
N ARG A 80 -6.62 13.85 -15.58
CA ARG A 80 -6.78 15.30 -15.77
C ARG A 80 -6.25 16.15 -14.60
N GLY A 81 -5.71 15.52 -13.55
CA GLY A 81 -5.25 16.21 -12.34
C GLY A 81 -6.37 16.52 -11.34
N GLU A 82 -7.58 16.00 -11.53
CA GLU A 82 -8.71 16.23 -10.64
C GLU A 82 -8.67 15.29 -9.42
N ILE A 83 -8.19 15.80 -8.28
CA ILE A 83 -8.13 15.08 -7.01
C ILE A 83 -9.38 15.41 -6.18
N LEU A 84 -10.35 14.50 -6.16
CA LEU A 84 -11.62 14.73 -5.43
C LEU A 84 -11.55 14.33 -3.95
N ARG A 85 -10.68 13.37 -3.62
CA ARG A 85 -10.61 12.71 -2.31
C ARG A 85 -9.19 12.22 -2.03
N GLU A 86 -8.44 13.00 -1.26
CA GLU A 86 -7.04 12.69 -0.90
C GLU A 86 -6.92 11.38 -0.11
N ASP A 87 -7.92 11.06 0.71
CA ASP A 87 -8.00 9.82 1.49
C ASP A 87 -8.07 8.53 0.63
N ARG A 88 -8.36 8.67 -0.67
CA ARG A 88 -8.46 7.57 -1.62
C ARG A 88 -7.25 7.40 -2.54
N LEU A 89 -6.33 8.36 -2.58
CA LEU A 89 -5.15 8.30 -3.45
C LEU A 89 -4.31 7.05 -3.21
N GLY A 90 -4.18 6.61 -1.96
CA GLY A 90 -3.49 5.36 -1.60
C GLY A 90 -4.12 4.14 -2.27
N GLN A 91 -5.44 4.02 -2.20
CA GLN A 91 -6.17 2.91 -2.82
C GLN A 91 -6.10 2.97 -4.35
N ASP A 92 -6.19 4.17 -4.94
CA ASP A 92 -6.08 4.35 -6.38
C ASP A 92 -4.69 3.99 -6.90
N SER A 93 -3.65 4.37 -6.16
CA SER A 93 -2.26 3.96 -6.43
C SER A 93 -2.10 2.44 -6.45
N GLU A 94 -2.64 1.74 -5.45
CA GLU A 94 -2.55 0.28 -5.35
C GLU A 94 -3.23 -0.42 -6.54
N VAL A 95 -4.43 0.03 -6.92
CA VAL A 95 -5.19 -0.52 -8.05
C VAL A 95 -4.47 -0.25 -9.38
N LEU A 96 -4.02 0.99 -9.60
CA LEU A 96 -3.31 1.37 -10.83
C LEU A 96 -1.98 0.61 -10.96
N SER A 97 -1.22 0.53 -9.87
CA SER A 97 0.04 -0.21 -9.82
C SER A 97 -0.16 -1.69 -10.15
N TYR A 98 -1.19 -2.33 -9.58
CA TYR A 98 -1.54 -3.71 -9.90
C TYR A 98 -1.87 -3.87 -11.39
N ARG A 99 -2.77 -3.03 -11.95
CA ARG A 99 -3.18 -3.16 -13.37
C ARG A 99 -2.05 -2.91 -14.34
N LEU A 100 -1.21 -1.91 -14.09
CA LEU A 100 -0.02 -1.63 -14.89
C LEU A 100 1.00 -2.77 -14.83
N LEU A 101 1.25 -3.31 -13.63
CA LEU A 101 2.12 -4.47 -13.45
C LEU A 101 1.59 -5.69 -14.23
N MET A 102 0.31 -5.99 -14.10
CA MET A 102 -0.30 -7.11 -14.80
C MET A 102 -0.25 -6.94 -16.33
N THR A 103 -0.42 -5.72 -16.83
CA THR A 103 -0.28 -5.43 -18.27
C THR A 103 1.14 -5.76 -18.75
N LYS A 104 2.17 -5.41 -17.98
CA LYS A 104 3.56 -5.81 -18.28
C LYS A 104 3.75 -7.33 -18.24
N GLN A 105 3.12 -8.02 -17.29
CA GLN A 105 3.17 -9.48 -17.22
C GLN A 105 2.53 -10.15 -18.44
N ALA A 106 1.43 -9.59 -18.95
CA ALA A 106 0.80 -10.07 -20.19
C ALA A 106 1.74 -9.92 -21.40
N THR A 107 2.44 -8.79 -21.52
CA THR A 107 3.52 -8.62 -22.51
C THR A 107 4.61 -9.67 -22.33
N ALA A 108 5.15 -9.84 -21.12
CA ALA A 108 6.19 -10.82 -20.87
C ALA A 108 5.74 -12.27 -21.14
N ALA A 109 4.45 -12.58 -20.99
CA ALA A 109 3.89 -13.88 -21.34
C ALA A 109 3.87 -14.10 -22.86
N LYS A 110 3.46 -13.10 -23.66
CA LYS A 110 3.50 -13.22 -25.13
C LYS A 110 4.92 -13.41 -25.65
N ASP A 111 5.89 -12.71 -25.08
CA ASP A 111 7.27 -12.72 -25.56
C ASP A 111 7.93 -14.05 -25.26
N TYR A 112 7.70 -14.59 -24.05
CA TYR A 112 8.15 -15.91 -23.66
C TYR A 112 7.62 -17.03 -24.57
N LEU A 113 6.40 -16.86 -25.10
CA LEU A 113 5.79 -17.80 -26.03
C LEU A 113 6.16 -17.53 -27.50
N GLY A 114 6.77 -16.38 -27.81
CA GLY A 114 7.03 -15.95 -29.19
C GLY A 114 5.75 -15.69 -29.97
N LEU A 115 4.74 -15.07 -29.36
CA LEU A 115 3.50 -14.68 -30.04
C LEU A 115 3.67 -13.30 -30.70
N SER A 116 3.34 -13.21 -31.98
CA SER A 116 3.51 -12.00 -32.79
C SER A 116 2.29 -11.08 -32.67
N ILE A 117 2.13 -10.45 -31.51
CA ILE A 117 1.13 -9.40 -31.27
C ILE A 117 1.83 -8.20 -30.62
N GLU A 118 1.25 -7.01 -30.77
CA GLU A 118 1.76 -5.79 -30.12
C GLU A 118 1.74 -5.90 -28.60
N ASP A 119 2.52 -5.06 -27.91
CA ASP A 119 2.57 -5.06 -26.45
C ASP A 119 1.20 -4.83 -25.83
N ALA A 120 0.90 -5.49 -24.71
CA ALA A 120 -0.40 -5.40 -24.04
C ALA A 120 -0.76 -3.97 -23.59
N HIS A 121 0.24 -3.09 -23.44
CA HIS A 121 0.02 -1.66 -23.22
C HIS A 121 -0.54 -0.98 -24.48
N LEU A 122 -0.05 -1.33 -25.67
CA LEU A 122 -0.45 -0.68 -26.91
C LEU A 122 -1.68 -1.35 -27.54
N PHE A 123 -2.03 -2.54 -27.07
CA PHE A 123 -3.12 -3.33 -27.61
C PHE A 123 -4.51 -2.78 -27.28
N ASP A 124 -5.22 -2.34 -28.32
CA ASP A 124 -6.61 -1.93 -28.27
C ASP A 124 -7.54 -3.10 -28.62
N LEU A 125 -8.04 -3.76 -27.57
CA LEU A 125 -8.94 -4.90 -27.69
C LEU A 125 -10.20 -4.56 -28.49
N ALA A 126 -10.79 -3.38 -28.30
CA ALA A 126 -12.03 -3.01 -28.98
C ALA A 126 -11.78 -2.84 -30.48
N ARG A 127 -10.65 -2.25 -30.86
CA ARG A 127 -10.24 -2.14 -32.25
C ARG A 127 -9.98 -3.51 -32.88
N TRP A 128 -9.34 -4.42 -32.16
CA TRP A 128 -9.09 -5.78 -32.61
C TRP A 128 -10.39 -6.57 -32.84
N GLU A 129 -11.33 -6.53 -31.88
CA GLU A 129 -12.65 -7.18 -32.01
C GLU A 129 -13.44 -6.65 -33.21
N MET A 130 -13.44 -5.33 -33.42
CA MET A 130 -14.08 -4.71 -34.59
C MET A 130 -13.41 -5.11 -35.91
N GLY A 131 -12.10 -5.31 -35.91
CA GLY A 131 -11.34 -5.84 -37.04
C GLY A 131 -11.82 -7.24 -37.43
N LEU A 132 -11.93 -8.14 -36.44
CA LEU A 132 -12.46 -9.48 -36.64
C LEU A 132 -13.88 -9.47 -37.20
N LEU A 133 -14.78 -8.68 -36.62
CA LEU A 133 -16.16 -8.56 -37.11
C LEU A 133 -16.20 -8.12 -38.57
N LYS A 134 -15.37 -7.14 -38.95
CA LYS A 134 -15.31 -6.65 -40.34
C LYS A 134 -14.81 -7.72 -41.31
N GLU A 135 -13.81 -8.51 -40.93
CA GLU A 135 -13.34 -9.63 -41.74
C GLU A 135 -14.43 -10.69 -41.92
N LEU A 136 -15.17 -11.01 -40.85
CA LEU A 136 -16.28 -11.96 -40.90
C LEU A 136 -17.36 -11.54 -41.90
N TYR A 137 -17.80 -10.28 -41.84
CA TYR A 137 -18.77 -9.75 -42.81
C TYR A 137 -18.27 -9.76 -44.26
N SER A 138 -16.95 -9.84 -44.48
CA SER A 138 -16.35 -9.83 -45.81
C SER A 138 -16.21 -11.22 -46.45
N TYR A 139 -16.22 -12.31 -45.67
CA TYR A 139 -15.91 -13.67 -46.16
C TYR A 139 -17.10 -14.66 -46.23
N GLY A 140 -18.31 -14.24 -45.86
CA GLY A 140 -19.51 -15.09 -45.90
C GLY A 140 -19.62 -16.07 -44.71
N VAL A 141 -20.81 -16.66 -44.56
CA VAL A 141 -21.29 -17.37 -43.35
C VAL A 141 -20.38 -18.53 -42.90
N ASP A 142 -19.70 -19.23 -43.81
CA ASP A 142 -18.92 -20.43 -43.47
C ASP A 142 -17.65 -20.13 -42.64
N LYS A 143 -17.06 -18.92 -42.74
CA LYS A 143 -15.96 -18.53 -41.85
C LYS A 143 -16.44 -18.03 -40.49
N GLU A 144 -17.67 -17.53 -40.41
CA GLU A 144 -18.26 -17.01 -39.18
C GLU A 144 -18.32 -18.08 -38.09
N THR A 145 -18.73 -19.31 -38.44
CA THR A 145 -18.82 -20.45 -37.51
C THR A 145 -17.46 -20.83 -36.91
N ILE A 146 -16.39 -20.86 -37.71
CA ILE A 146 -15.04 -21.27 -37.24
C ILE A 146 -14.46 -20.27 -36.23
N TYR A 147 -14.71 -18.97 -36.42
CA TYR A 147 -14.19 -17.92 -35.53
C TYR A 147 -14.93 -17.90 -34.20
N TRP A 148 -16.26 -17.97 -34.25
CA TRP A 148 -17.10 -17.94 -33.04
C TRP A 148 -17.02 -19.22 -32.21
N ASP A 149 -16.73 -20.37 -32.81
CA ASP A 149 -16.52 -21.60 -32.04
C ASP A 149 -15.16 -21.60 -31.34
N ARG A 150 -14.14 -21.02 -31.97
CA ARG A 150 -12.76 -21.11 -31.47
C ARG A 150 -12.47 -20.11 -30.35
N LEU A 151 -12.87 -18.85 -30.51
CA LEU A 151 -12.51 -17.77 -29.57
C LEU A 151 -12.99 -18.03 -28.13
N PRO A 152 -14.24 -18.45 -27.87
CA PRO A 152 -14.72 -18.74 -26.52
C PRO A 152 -13.99 -19.91 -25.87
N ILE A 153 -13.55 -20.90 -26.65
CA ILE A 153 -12.79 -22.05 -26.12
C ILE A 153 -11.41 -21.58 -25.65
N ILE A 154 -10.70 -20.79 -26.47
CA ILE A 154 -9.39 -20.21 -26.07
C ILE A 154 -9.56 -19.35 -24.82
N LEU A 155 -10.56 -18.46 -24.79
CA LEU A 155 -10.83 -17.63 -23.62
C LEU A 155 -11.11 -18.47 -22.37
N SER A 156 -11.88 -19.56 -22.51
CA SER A 156 -12.16 -20.49 -21.42
C SER A 156 -10.89 -21.15 -20.90
N MET A 157 -9.99 -21.59 -21.79
CA MET A 157 -8.71 -22.20 -21.42
C MET A 157 -7.81 -21.21 -20.67
N VAL A 158 -7.65 -19.99 -21.20
CA VAL A 158 -6.84 -18.92 -20.57
C VAL A 158 -7.40 -18.55 -19.20
N SER A 159 -8.71 -18.34 -19.11
CA SER A 159 -9.38 -17.98 -17.86
C SER A 159 -9.26 -19.07 -16.80
N LYS A 160 -9.51 -20.33 -17.16
CA LYS A 160 -9.43 -21.47 -16.22
C LYS A 160 -8.02 -21.72 -15.71
N ALA A 161 -7.01 -21.41 -16.51
CA ALA A 161 -5.63 -21.58 -16.13
C ALA A 161 -5.19 -20.61 -15.01
N ASN A 162 -5.90 -19.48 -14.81
CA ASN A 162 -5.53 -18.46 -13.82
C ASN A 162 -4.06 -18.00 -13.97
N ILE A 163 -3.64 -17.78 -15.22
CA ILE A 163 -2.27 -17.35 -15.55
C ILE A 163 -1.94 -16.03 -14.83
N PHE A 164 -2.90 -15.11 -14.78
CA PHE A 164 -2.79 -13.85 -14.06
C PHE A 164 -3.43 -13.98 -12.68
N LYS A 165 -2.72 -13.53 -11.65
CA LYS A 165 -3.22 -13.63 -10.27
C LYS A 165 -4.40 -12.66 -10.08
N PRO A 166 -5.49 -13.07 -9.43
CA PRO A 166 -6.57 -12.16 -9.09
C PRO A 166 -6.07 -11.05 -8.16
N PRO A 167 -6.70 -9.86 -8.18
CA PRO A 167 -6.34 -8.78 -7.25
C PRO A 167 -6.58 -9.21 -5.81
N VAL A 168 -5.70 -8.81 -4.89
CA VAL A 168 -5.82 -9.07 -3.44
C VAL A 168 -6.06 -7.78 -2.66
N GLY A 169 -6.87 -7.87 -1.61
CA GLY A 169 -7.16 -6.75 -0.70
C GLY A 169 -7.72 -5.54 -1.43
N ASN A 170 -6.95 -4.45 -1.46
CA ASN A 170 -7.36 -3.16 -2.01
C ASN A 170 -7.04 -2.98 -3.51
N GLN A 171 -6.49 -3.99 -4.19
CA GLN A 171 -6.09 -3.93 -5.62
C GLN A 171 -7.28 -3.83 -6.60
N GLY A 172 -8.49 -3.77 -6.08
CA GLY A 172 -9.70 -3.52 -6.85
C GLY A 172 -10.36 -4.78 -7.38
N LEU A 173 -11.22 -4.61 -8.38
CA LEU A 173 -11.97 -5.70 -9.00
C LEU A 173 -11.17 -6.36 -10.11
N TYR A 174 -11.56 -7.60 -10.44
CA TYR A 174 -10.93 -8.40 -11.48
C TYR A 174 -10.85 -7.66 -12.81
N PHE A 175 -9.71 -7.79 -13.48
CA PHE A 175 -9.34 -7.03 -14.66
C PHE A 175 -9.13 -7.97 -15.86
N TYR A 176 -10.22 -8.25 -16.58
CA TYR A 176 -10.29 -9.25 -17.66
C TYR A 176 -9.46 -8.94 -18.91
N LYS A 177 -8.90 -7.73 -19.02
CA LYS A 177 -8.16 -7.30 -20.22
C LYS A 177 -7.02 -8.27 -20.54
N LEU A 178 -6.37 -8.81 -19.52
CA LEU A 178 -5.15 -9.61 -19.68
C LEU A 178 -5.46 -10.95 -20.33
N GLU A 179 -6.54 -11.60 -19.88
CA GLU A 179 -7.04 -12.85 -20.46
C GLU A 179 -7.51 -12.62 -21.88
N GLN A 180 -8.21 -11.52 -22.12
CA GLN A 180 -8.68 -11.15 -23.47
C GLN A 180 -7.51 -10.88 -24.42
N TYR A 181 -6.48 -10.16 -23.96
CA TYR A 181 -5.26 -9.92 -24.72
C TYR A 181 -4.54 -11.23 -25.08
N LEU A 182 -4.33 -12.12 -24.11
CA LEU A 182 -3.64 -13.38 -24.37
C LEU A 182 -4.49 -14.31 -25.26
N THR A 183 -5.82 -14.23 -25.13
CA THR A 183 -6.76 -14.91 -26.04
C THR A 183 -6.60 -14.41 -27.46
N ALA A 184 -6.56 -13.09 -27.68
CA ALA A 184 -6.30 -12.49 -28.99
C ALA A 184 -4.95 -12.92 -29.56
N ALA A 185 -3.90 -12.91 -28.74
CA ALA A 185 -2.57 -13.36 -29.11
C ALA A 185 -2.55 -14.83 -29.59
N PHE A 186 -3.23 -15.73 -28.88
CA PHE A 186 -3.36 -17.12 -29.29
C PHE A 186 -4.22 -17.29 -30.53
N PHE A 187 -5.29 -16.52 -30.65
CA PHE A 187 -6.19 -16.54 -31.80
C PHE A 187 -5.43 -16.18 -33.08
N ASP A 188 -4.75 -15.02 -33.09
CA ASP A 188 -4.02 -14.49 -34.25
C ASP A 188 -2.77 -15.30 -34.60
N SER A 189 -2.21 -16.05 -33.64
CA SER A 189 -1.03 -16.88 -33.88
C SER A 189 -1.26 -18.07 -34.82
N GLY A 190 -2.52 -18.44 -35.08
CA GLY A 190 -2.87 -19.61 -35.89
C GLY A 190 -2.53 -20.97 -35.25
N ARG A 191 -2.01 -21.01 -34.02
CA ARG A 191 -1.65 -22.26 -33.30
C ARG A 191 -2.84 -23.19 -33.14
N SER A 192 -2.65 -24.51 -33.16
CA SER A 192 -3.74 -25.46 -32.89
C SER A 192 -4.17 -25.42 -31.41
N MET A 193 -5.37 -25.92 -31.06
CA MET A 193 -5.83 -25.96 -29.66
C MET A 193 -4.90 -26.76 -28.74
N VAL A 194 -4.25 -27.81 -29.28
CA VAL A 194 -3.24 -28.61 -28.55
C VAL A 194 -1.98 -27.78 -28.28
N GLN A 195 -1.51 -27.00 -29.26
CA GLN A 195 -0.38 -26.10 -29.07
C GLN A 195 -0.70 -25.02 -28.02
N ILE A 196 -1.89 -24.42 -28.08
CA ILE A 196 -2.35 -23.43 -27.11
C ILE A 196 -2.39 -24.04 -25.69
N ALA A 197 -2.91 -25.25 -25.53
CA ALA A 197 -2.92 -25.94 -24.25
C ALA A 197 -1.50 -26.13 -23.68
N ASN A 198 -0.57 -26.62 -24.52
CA ASN A 198 0.83 -26.80 -24.13
C ASN A 198 1.51 -25.47 -23.76
N ASP A 199 1.20 -24.38 -24.47
CA ASP A 199 1.75 -23.06 -24.15
C ASP A 199 1.20 -22.49 -22.85
N ILE A 200 -0.08 -22.72 -22.56
CA ILE A 200 -0.69 -22.39 -21.27
C ILE A 200 0.00 -23.17 -20.14
N GLU A 201 0.25 -24.47 -20.30
CA GLU A 201 1.00 -25.26 -19.31
C GLU A 201 2.43 -24.73 -19.12
N ARG A 202 3.11 -24.33 -20.20
CA ARG A 202 4.43 -23.70 -20.12
C ARG A 202 4.39 -22.38 -19.35
N LEU A 203 3.35 -21.57 -19.52
CA LEU A 203 3.14 -20.35 -18.74
C LEU A 203 2.87 -20.66 -17.27
N LEU A 204 2.11 -21.70 -16.94
CA LEU A 204 1.89 -22.12 -15.55
C LEU A 204 3.15 -22.63 -14.87
N LEU A 205 3.97 -23.42 -15.58
CA LEU A 205 5.27 -23.86 -15.10
C LEU A 205 6.22 -22.68 -14.89
N ARG A 206 6.23 -21.73 -15.83
CA ARG A 206 6.97 -20.47 -15.68
C ARG A 206 6.48 -19.72 -14.46
N ASN A 207 5.19 -19.46 -14.33
CA ASN A 207 4.61 -18.74 -13.20
C ASN A 207 4.80 -19.45 -11.87
N SER A 208 4.98 -20.77 -11.87
CA SER A 208 5.32 -21.54 -10.67
C SER A 208 6.78 -21.32 -10.29
N ARG A 209 7.71 -21.41 -11.26
CA ARG A 209 9.13 -21.05 -11.05
C ARG A 209 9.28 -19.60 -10.65
N ASP A 210 8.55 -18.72 -11.31
CA ASP A 210 8.43 -17.32 -11.00
C ASP A 210 7.66 -17.14 -9.69
N ALA A 211 6.77 -17.98 -9.20
CA ALA A 211 6.23 -17.80 -7.84
C ALA A 211 7.31 -18.07 -6.78
N TYR A 212 8.19 -19.03 -7.04
CA TYR A 212 9.43 -19.22 -6.27
C TYR A 212 10.48 -18.14 -6.57
N SER A 213 10.35 -17.44 -7.70
CA SER A 213 11.31 -16.45 -8.23
C SER A 213 10.74 -15.04 -8.47
N THR A 214 9.59 -14.66 -7.91
CA THR A 214 8.89 -13.34 -8.01
C THR A 214 8.85 -12.70 -6.64
N THR A 215 9.22 -13.45 -5.60
CA THR A 215 10.18 -12.96 -4.61
C THR A 215 11.46 -12.41 -5.27
N LEU A 216 11.79 -12.83 -6.51
CA LEU A 216 13.02 -12.53 -7.27
C LEU A 216 12.82 -11.85 -8.66
N GLY A 217 11.68 -11.21 -8.98
CA GLY A 217 11.29 -11.02 -10.40
C GLY A 217 11.11 -9.61 -10.97
N LEU A 218 11.02 -8.55 -10.16
CA LEU A 218 11.12 -7.18 -10.70
C LEU A 218 12.55 -7.01 -11.23
N GLU A 219 12.69 -6.52 -12.47
CA GLU A 219 13.95 -5.97 -12.96
C GLU A 219 14.42 -4.98 -11.89
N ILE A 220 15.44 -5.43 -11.17
CA ILE A 220 15.98 -4.67 -10.08
C ILE A 220 16.70 -3.51 -10.77
N PRO A 221 16.30 -2.26 -10.50
CA PRO A 221 17.04 -1.12 -11.00
C PRO A 221 18.53 -1.28 -10.68
N GLU A 222 19.44 -0.86 -11.58
CA GLU A 222 20.88 -0.95 -11.30
C GLU A 222 21.29 -0.29 -9.98
N ASN A 223 20.46 0.63 -9.46
CA ASN A 223 20.60 1.31 -8.17
C ASN A 223 19.82 0.71 -6.99
N PHE A 224 19.33 -0.53 -7.08
CA PHE A 224 18.49 -1.09 -6.01
C PHE A 224 19.20 -1.26 -4.69
N SER A 225 20.50 -1.57 -4.69
CA SER A 225 21.29 -1.53 -3.46
C SER A 225 21.20 -0.17 -2.77
N ASP A 226 21.21 0.91 -3.54
CA ASP A 226 21.09 2.28 -3.02
C ASP A 226 19.68 2.56 -2.49
N ILE A 227 18.64 2.06 -3.18
CA ILE A 227 17.25 2.14 -2.73
C ILE A 227 17.09 1.43 -1.39
N VAL A 228 17.58 0.19 -1.26
CA VAL A 228 17.49 -0.60 -0.03
C VAL A 228 18.33 0.04 1.08
N ALA A 229 19.50 0.61 0.76
CA ALA A 229 20.30 1.37 1.71
C ALA A 229 19.57 2.60 2.24
N GLU A 230 18.85 3.32 1.39
CA GLU A 230 18.06 4.47 1.85
C GLU A 230 16.85 4.05 2.68
N GLN A 231 16.15 2.98 2.30
CA GLN A 231 15.09 2.39 3.12
C GLN A 231 15.61 1.98 4.51
N ALA A 232 16.81 1.39 4.57
CA ALA A 232 17.46 1.01 5.82
C ALA A 232 17.81 2.24 6.66
N ARG A 233 18.36 3.31 6.06
CA ARG A 233 18.64 4.57 6.77
C ARG A 233 17.37 5.20 7.34
N GLN A 234 16.29 5.23 6.57
CA GLN A 234 14.99 5.74 7.04
C GLN A 234 14.49 4.93 8.24
N TYR A 235 14.50 3.61 8.12
CA TYR A 235 14.11 2.72 9.21
C TYR A 235 14.97 2.91 10.47
N LEU A 236 16.30 3.02 10.33
CA LEU A 236 17.21 3.22 11.47
C LEU A 236 17.02 4.59 12.14
N ARG A 237 16.77 5.65 11.35
CA ARG A 237 16.41 6.98 11.88
C ARG A 237 15.06 6.99 12.57
N SER A 238 14.20 6.01 12.30
CA SER A 238 12.86 5.95 12.86
C SER A 238 12.81 5.55 14.34
N PHE A 239 13.93 5.18 14.97
CA PHE A 239 13.98 4.54 16.30
C PHE A 239 13.23 3.19 16.33
N PRO A 240 13.85 2.10 15.87
CA PRO A 240 13.17 0.81 15.74
C PRO A 240 12.73 0.12 17.05
N GLY A 241 13.05 0.70 18.21
CA GLY A 241 12.65 0.17 19.51
C GLY A 241 13.34 -1.17 19.81
N ASN A 242 12.59 -2.14 20.32
CA ASN A 242 13.10 -3.50 20.61
C ASN A 242 13.69 -4.21 19.39
N ASP A 243 13.27 -3.83 18.17
CA ASP A 243 13.82 -4.36 16.92
C ASP A 243 15.30 -3.95 16.72
N ALA A 244 15.79 -2.94 17.47
CA ALA A 244 17.19 -2.51 17.48
C ALA A 244 18.14 -3.40 18.30
N SER A 245 17.61 -4.42 18.98
CA SER A 245 18.37 -5.36 19.79
C SER A 245 19.47 -6.06 18.98
N GLU A 246 20.65 -6.23 19.58
CA GLU A 246 21.79 -6.90 18.93
C GLU A 246 21.54 -8.37 18.59
N TRP A 247 20.51 -8.97 19.18
CA TRP A 247 20.08 -10.33 18.89
C TRP A 247 19.24 -10.45 17.61
N ASN A 248 18.83 -9.32 17.02
CA ASN A 248 18.07 -9.29 15.78
C ASN A 248 19.02 -9.23 14.57
N GLN A 249 19.21 -10.37 13.92
CA GLN A 249 20.10 -10.50 12.76
C GLN A 249 19.69 -9.58 11.61
N GLN A 250 18.39 -9.37 11.37
CA GLN A 250 17.90 -8.46 10.34
C GLN A 250 18.30 -7.02 10.63
N HIS A 251 18.25 -6.60 11.89
CA HIS A 251 18.69 -5.26 12.28
C HIS A 251 20.20 -5.04 12.04
N ILE A 252 21.03 -6.06 12.27
CA ILE A 252 22.46 -6.02 11.93
C ILE A 252 22.64 -5.79 10.41
N TRP A 253 21.88 -6.50 9.59
CA TRP A 253 21.90 -6.33 8.14
C TRP A 253 21.44 -4.95 7.68
N PHE A 254 20.39 -4.39 8.29
CA PHE A 254 19.96 -3.02 8.00
C PHE A 254 21.06 -2.01 8.31
N ARG A 255 21.78 -2.15 9.44
CA ARG A 255 22.96 -1.29 9.74
C ARG A 255 24.08 -1.48 8.73
N HIS A 256 24.34 -2.71 8.32
CA HIS A 256 25.39 -3.04 7.35
C HIS A 256 25.10 -2.35 6.00
N ILE A 257 23.90 -2.53 5.45
CA ILE A 257 23.52 -1.97 4.16
C ILE A 257 23.38 -0.45 4.20
N ALA A 258 22.85 0.13 5.29
CA ALA A 258 22.78 1.58 5.46
C ALA A 258 24.16 2.27 5.40
N ARG A 259 25.24 1.56 5.78
CA ARG A 259 26.64 2.00 5.74
C ARG A 259 27.33 1.75 4.39
N GLY A 260 26.58 1.31 3.36
CA GLY A 260 27.12 0.97 2.04
C GLY A 260 27.65 -0.46 1.94
N GLY A 261 27.37 -1.31 2.93
CA GLY A 261 27.63 -2.74 2.83
C GLY A 261 26.74 -3.41 1.78
N THR A 262 27.22 -4.49 1.20
CA THR A 262 26.52 -5.22 0.13
C THR A 262 26.27 -6.67 0.55
N THR A 263 25.19 -7.25 0.04
CA THR A 263 24.92 -8.68 0.14
C THR A 263 24.45 -9.18 -1.22
N ASP A 264 24.19 -10.48 -1.35
CA ASP A 264 23.71 -11.01 -2.61
C ASP A 264 22.32 -10.44 -2.96
N ARG A 265 22.00 -10.51 -4.25
CA ARG A 265 20.81 -9.90 -4.82
C ARG A 265 19.52 -10.41 -4.17
N GLU A 266 19.48 -11.68 -3.79
CA GLU A 266 18.27 -12.24 -3.24
C GLU A 266 18.05 -11.78 -1.80
N HIS A 267 19.12 -11.78 -1.03
CA HIS A 267 19.06 -11.27 0.32
C HIS A 267 18.68 -9.79 0.38
N LEU A 268 19.16 -8.95 -0.55
CA LEU A 268 18.71 -7.55 -0.66
C LEU A 268 17.20 -7.42 -0.88
N ARG A 269 16.57 -8.33 -1.63
CA ARG A 269 15.11 -8.31 -1.85
C ARG A 269 14.34 -8.65 -0.59
N VAL A 270 14.78 -9.68 0.14
CA VAL A 270 14.21 -10.04 1.44
C VAL A 270 14.26 -8.82 2.37
N LEU A 271 15.44 -8.19 2.48
CA LEU A 271 15.63 -7.02 3.34
C LEU A 271 14.79 -5.81 2.89
N SER A 272 14.59 -5.62 1.58
CA SER A 272 13.71 -4.56 1.07
C SER A 272 12.24 -4.77 1.46
N ASN A 273 11.71 -5.99 1.27
CA ASN A 273 10.34 -6.32 1.67
C ASN A 273 10.13 -6.12 3.17
N GLU A 274 11.10 -6.57 3.96
CA GLU A 274 11.15 -6.39 5.40
C GLU A 274 11.14 -4.91 5.84
N LEU A 275 11.93 -4.07 5.18
CA LEU A 275 11.99 -2.62 5.45
C LEU A 275 10.70 -1.91 5.04
N LEU A 276 10.15 -2.25 3.87
CA LEU A 276 8.88 -1.71 3.38
C LEU A 276 7.73 -2.03 4.36
N TYR A 277 7.66 -3.28 4.85
CA TYR A 277 6.70 -3.66 5.88
C TYR A 277 6.87 -2.81 7.14
N ARG A 278 8.08 -2.75 7.72
CA ARG A 278 8.32 -2.03 8.98
C ARG A 278 8.03 -0.53 8.87
N ASN A 279 8.45 0.11 7.78
CA ASN A 279 8.18 1.53 7.53
C ASN A 279 6.68 1.78 7.33
N SER A 280 5.99 0.92 6.56
CA SER A 280 4.53 1.00 6.37
C SER A 280 3.76 0.87 7.68
N MET A 281 4.12 -0.11 8.50
CA MET A 281 3.44 -0.33 9.79
C MET A 281 3.66 0.82 10.78
N THR A 282 4.84 1.44 10.76
CA THR A 282 5.12 2.66 11.53
C THR A 282 4.22 3.81 11.08
N ALA A 283 4.03 3.99 9.77
CA ALA A 283 3.11 4.99 9.23
C ALA A 283 1.64 4.69 9.58
N VAL A 284 1.21 3.42 9.54
CA VAL A 284 -0.13 3.00 9.97
C VAL A 284 -0.39 3.39 11.43
N ALA A 285 0.56 3.14 12.33
CA ALA A 285 0.41 3.49 13.74
C ALA A 285 0.22 5.00 13.96
N THR A 286 0.95 5.83 13.19
CA THR A 286 0.77 7.28 13.17
C THR A 286 -0.64 7.68 12.73
N ARG A 287 -1.15 7.09 11.64
CA ARG A 287 -2.51 7.34 11.16
C ARG A 287 -3.57 6.95 12.19
N PHE A 288 -3.39 5.82 12.87
CA PHE A 288 -4.31 5.39 13.93
C PHE A 288 -4.31 6.36 15.11
N LYS A 289 -3.14 6.81 15.57
CA LYS A 289 -3.07 7.88 16.58
C LYS A 289 -3.84 9.14 16.12
N ASN A 290 -3.61 9.60 14.89
CA ASN A 290 -4.26 10.80 14.36
C ASN A 290 -5.79 10.62 14.27
N ALA A 291 -6.26 9.46 13.80
CA ALA A 291 -7.69 9.15 13.71
C ALA A 291 -8.39 9.14 15.09
N LEU A 292 -7.66 8.81 16.15
CA LEU A 292 -8.15 8.85 17.53
C LEU A 292 -8.01 10.23 18.19
N GLY A 293 -7.52 11.25 17.47
CA GLY A 293 -7.38 12.62 17.96
C GLY A 293 -6.29 12.78 19.03
N ILE A 294 -5.28 11.92 19.06
CA ILE A 294 -4.25 11.93 20.11
C ILE A 294 -3.07 12.82 19.69
N SER A 295 -2.77 13.82 20.52
CA SER A 295 -1.61 14.70 20.35
C SER A 295 -0.33 14.05 20.91
N MET A 296 0.44 13.44 20.01
CA MET A 296 1.76 12.88 20.26
C MET A 296 2.57 12.93 18.96
N ALA A 297 3.89 13.02 19.05
CA ALA A 297 4.78 12.96 17.89
C ALA A 297 4.57 11.66 17.09
N ASN A 298 4.86 11.70 15.79
CA ASN A 298 4.70 10.55 14.90
C ASN A 298 5.56 9.35 15.32
N ALA A 299 5.16 8.15 14.89
CA ALA A 299 5.79 6.89 15.30
C ALA A 299 7.23 6.73 14.82
N ASP A 300 7.61 7.38 13.71
CA ASP A 300 8.99 7.44 13.21
C ASP A 300 9.88 8.39 14.02
N LEU A 301 9.29 9.25 14.85
CA LEU A 301 10.03 10.16 15.74
C LEU A 301 9.99 9.69 17.20
N CYS A 302 9.32 8.57 17.48
CA CYS A 302 9.11 8.07 18.82
C CYS A 302 10.05 6.90 19.13
N ASN A 303 10.95 7.11 20.08
CA ASN A 303 11.76 6.04 20.64
C ASN A 303 10.98 5.29 21.73
N THR A 304 10.24 4.24 21.33
CA THR A 304 9.43 3.43 22.25
C THR A 304 10.27 2.79 23.35
N TRP A 305 11.48 2.37 23.03
CA TRP A 305 12.40 1.75 23.99
C TRP A 305 12.82 2.73 25.09
N MET A 306 13.26 3.93 24.74
CA MET A 306 13.59 4.96 25.73
C MET A 306 12.38 5.37 26.58
N TRP A 307 11.18 5.38 25.99
CA TRP A 307 9.97 5.70 26.74
C TRP A 307 9.65 4.62 27.78
N LEU A 308 9.79 3.34 27.42
CA LEU A 308 9.57 2.21 28.30
C LEU A 308 10.66 2.14 29.39
N ASP A 309 11.94 2.26 29.00
CA ASP A 309 13.09 2.18 29.92
C ASP A 309 13.15 3.39 30.88
N GLY A 310 12.95 4.61 30.36
CA GLY A 310 13.02 5.84 31.15
C GLY A 310 12.02 5.92 32.30
N ARG A 311 10.92 5.14 32.25
CA ARG A 311 9.95 5.06 33.35
C ARG A 311 10.21 3.88 34.30
N ILE A 312 10.94 2.84 33.90
CA ILE A 312 11.36 1.73 34.78
C ILE A 312 12.18 2.24 35.97
N TRP A 313 12.88 3.37 35.82
CA TRP A 313 13.69 3.98 36.88
C TRP A 313 12.94 4.93 37.83
N MET A 314 11.68 5.30 37.55
CA MET A 314 10.88 6.15 38.44
C MET A 314 10.11 5.29 39.47
N ARG A 315 10.74 5.01 40.62
CA ARG A 315 10.10 4.25 41.71
C ARG A 315 8.97 5.04 42.37
N GLY A 316 7.71 4.60 42.22
CA GLY A 316 6.55 5.16 42.93
C GLY A 316 5.21 4.50 42.56
N GLN A 317 4.17 4.71 43.38
CA GLN A 317 2.84 4.11 43.19
C GLN A 317 2.15 4.57 41.89
N VAL A 318 2.34 5.84 41.52
CA VAL A 318 1.85 6.43 40.25
C VAL A 318 2.41 5.70 39.02
N TYR A 319 3.64 5.17 39.11
CA TYR A 319 4.23 4.39 38.01
C TYR A 319 3.52 3.05 37.79
N HIS A 320 3.11 2.38 38.88
CA HIS A 320 2.43 1.09 38.78
C HIS A 320 1.10 1.20 38.01
N GLU A 321 0.30 2.23 38.31
CA GLU A 321 -0.99 2.45 37.64
C GLU A 321 -0.82 2.77 36.16
N HIS A 322 0.15 3.64 35.80
CA HIS A 322 0.46 3.93 34.40
C HIS A 322 0.97 2.69 33.65
N TRP A 323 1.81 1.88 34.29
CA TRP A 323 2.33 0.66 33.69
C TRP A 323 1.23 -0.39 33.46
N GLN A 324 0.35 -0.62 34.45
CA GLN A 324 -0.80 -1.50 34.31
C GLN A 324 -1.75 -1.03 33.20
N ARG A 325 -2.00 0.28 33.14
CA ARG A 325 -2.78 0.89 32.06
C ARG A 325 -2.15 0.64 30.69
N LEU A 326 -0.84 0.87 30.55
CA LEU A 326 -0.12 0.61 29.31
C LEU A 326 -0.21 -0.86 28.90
N LEU A 327 0.05 -1.79 29.81
CA LEU A 327 -0.02 -3.23 29.53
C LEU A 327 -1.42 -3.65 29.09
N HIS A 328 -2.46 -3.19 29.79
CA HIS A 328 -3.84 -3.49 29.42
C HIS A 328 -4.16 -2.98 28.01
N ILE A 329 -3.77 -1.74 27.68
CA ILE A 329 -3.95 -1.17 26.34
C ILE A 329 -3.18 -1.99 25.29
N TYR A 330 -1.93 -2.35 25.57
CA TYR A 330 -1.09 -3.14 24.67
C TYR A 330 -1.71 -4.52 24.38
N HIS A 331 -2.20 -5.22 25.42
CA HIS A 331 -2.91 -6.48 25.27
C HIS A 331 -4.19 -6.32 24.42
N ALA A 332 -4.98 -5.27 24.67
CA ALA A 332 -6.19 -5.00 23.89
C ALA A 332 -5.89 -4.76 22.40
N ILE A 333 -4.79 -4.05 22.07
CA ILE A 333 -4.34 -3.84 20.68
C ILE A 333 -4.00 -5.18 20.00
N HIS A 334 -3.31 -6.07 20.72
CA HIS A 334 -2.93 -7.40 20.24
C HIS A 334 -4.13 -8.32 20.04
N GLU A 335 -5.02 -8.42 21.04
CA GLU A 335 -6.25 -9.23 20.96
C GLU A 335 -7.19 -8.74 19.85
N ALA A 336 -7.24 -7.42 19.63
CA ALA A 336 -7.98 -6.83 18.53
C ALA A 336 -7.30 -7.04 17.17
N SER A 337 -6.05 -7.51 17.13
CA SER A 337 -5.23 -7.67 15.92
C SER A 337 -5.21 -6.40 15.08
N VAL A 338 -5.06 -5.25 15.74
CA VAL A 338 -5.05 -3.91 15.09
C VAL A 338 -3.97 -3.84 14.01
N PHE A 339 -2.85 -4.50 14.24
CA PHE A 339 -1.75 -4.64 13.31
C PHE A 339 -1.67 -6.10 12.84
N ARG A 340 -1.62 -6.31 11.52
CA ARG A 340 -1.48 -7.65 10.97
C ARG A 340 -0.09 -8.22 11.29
N PRO A 341 0.01 -9.54 11.57
CA PRO A 341 1.30 -10.19 11.66
C PRO A 341 2.06 -10.08 10.34
N PRO A 342 3.41 -10.11 10.37
CA PRO A 342 4.21 -10.16 9.15
C PRO A 342 3.91 -11.45 8.38
N GLY A 343 3.90 -11.37 7.05
CA GLY A 343 3.91 -12.52 6.18
C GLY A 343 5.30 -13.20 6.11
N PRO A 344 5.43 -14.34 5.40
CA PRO A 344 6.67 -15.12 5.37
C PRO A 344 7.93 -14.37 4.91
N HIS A 345 7.78 -13.28 4.16
CA HIS A 345 8.88 -12.47 3.62
C HIS A 345 8.99 -11.07 4.26
N GLU A 346 8.22 -10.81 5.32
CA GLU A 346 8.17 -9.50 5.99
C GLU A 346 8.94 -9.48 7.30
N GLY A 347 9.65 -10.57 7.61
CA GLY A 347 10.55 -10.70 8.74
C GLY A 347 9.86 -11.19 10.01
N LEU A 348 10.57 -11.04 11.13
CA LEU A 348 10.07 -11.36 12.46
C LEU A 348 9.03 -10.34 12.93
N PHE A 349 8.34 -10.68 14.01
CA PHE A 349 7.35 -9.81 14.63
C PHE A 349 7.93 -8.43 14.96
N PHE A 350 7.33 -7.39 14.39
CA PHE A 350 7.72 -6.00 14.58
C PHE A 350 6.80 -5.33 15.61
N ALA A 351 7.24 -5.25 16.87
CA ALA A 351 6.42 -4.82 18.00
C ALA A 351 6.13 -3.30 18.02
N LYS A 352 7.03 -2.50 17.47
CA LYS A 352 7.02 -1.04 17.58
C LYS A 352 5.68 -0.37 17.26
N PRO A 353 4.94 -0.71 16.20
CA PRO A 353 3.64 -0.09 15.90
C PRO A 353 2.64 -0.23 17.05
N ALA A 354 2.59 -1.42 17.67
CA ALA A 354 1.72 -1.71 18.81
C ALA A 354 2.20 -1.01 20.08
N GLU A 355 3.51 -1.03 20.34
CA GLU A 355 4.12 -0.32 21.47
C GLU A 355 3.83 1.18 21.40
N TYR A 356 4.07 1.79 20.24
CA TYR A 356 3.83 3.22 20.02
C TYR A 356 2.37 3.58 20.24
N LEU A 357 1.43 2.82 19.67
CA LEU A 357 0.00 3.13 19.83
C LEU A 357 -0.44 2.97 21.29
N ALA A 358 0.06 1.96 22.00
CA ALA A 358 -0.18 1.80 23.44
C ALA A 358 0.37 2.97 24.25
N ILE A 359 1.59 3.43 23.93
CA ILE A 359 2.21 4.59 24.56
C ILE A 359 1.37 5.85 24.32
N ALA A 360 0.92 6.08 23.09
CA ALA A 360 0.10 7.24 22.73
C ALA A 360 -1.24 7.25 23.49
N LEU A 361 -1.93 6.11 23.52
CA LEU A 361 -3.22 5.96 24.23
C LEU A 361 -3.05 6.10 25.74
N SER A 362 -2.03 5.46 26.33
CA SER A 362 -1.76 5.54 27.78
C SER A 362 -1.37 6.95 28.22
N SER A 363 -0.72 7.73 27.34
CA SER A 363 -0.33 9.13 27.58
C SER A 363 -1.46 10.13 27.31
N SER A 364 -2.58 9.69 26.71
CA SER A 364 -3.74 10.55 26.45
C SER A 364 -4.61 10.73 27.70
N SER A 365 -5.42 11.80 27.70
CA SER A 365 -6.42 12.07 28.75
C SER A 365 -7.71 11.26 28.58
N GLN A 366 -7.79 10.34 27.61
CA GLN A 366 -8.99 9.56 27.34
C GLN A 366 -9.27 8.55 28.46
N SER A 367 -10.54 8.26 28.75
CA SER A 367 -10.89 7.18 29.69
C SER A 367 -10.54 5.81 29.11
N MET A 368 -10.46 4.77 29.96
CA MET A 368 -10.16 3.42 29.46
C MET A 368 -11.27 2.91 28.52
N GLU A 369 -12.52 3.26 28.78
CA GLU A 369 -13.68 2.92 27.95
C GLU A 369 -13.56 3.57 26.56
N GLN A 370 -13.16 4.85 26.50
CA GLN A 370 -12.92 5.55 25.23
C GLN A 370 -11.79 4.90 24.43
N ILE A 371 -10.70 4.52 25.11
CA ILE A 371 -9.57 3.84 24.49
C ILE A 371 -9.97 2.48 23.91
N LEU A 372 -10.66 1.65 24.69
CA LEU A 372 -11.11 0.33 24.25
C LEU A 372 -12.11 0.42 23.10
N ALA A 373 -13.02 1.41 23.13
CA ALA A 373 -13.91 1.70 22.01
C ALA A 373 -13.14 2.12 20.75
N GLY A 374 -12.11 2.96 20.90
CA GLY A 374 -11.21 3.37 19.82
C GLY A 374 -10.44 2.18 19.21
N ILE A 375 -9.88 1.30 20.02
CA ILE A 375 -9.20 0.07 19.57
C ILE A 375 -10.16 -0.84 18.80
N ASN A 376 -11.39 -1.03 19.31
CA ASN A 376 -12.38 -1.85 18.63
C ASN A 376 -12.84 -1.21 17.30
N TRP A 377 -12.94 0.12 17.24
CA TRP A 377 -13.20 0.82 15.98
C TRP A 377 -12.09 0.58 14.95
N LEU A 378 -10.82 0.63 15.38
CA LEU A 378 -9.67 0.34 14.52
C LEU A 378 -9.66 -1.11 13.99
N LYS A 379 -10.20 -2.08 14.75
CA LYS A 379 -10.37 -3.47 14.30
C LYS A 379 -11.38 -3.62 13.15
N ILE A 380 -12.42 -2.79 13.15
CA ILE A 380 -13.53 -2.86 12.18
C ILE A 380 -13.21 -2.09 10.89
N CYS A 381 -12.39 -1.05 11.00
CA CYS A 381 -12.04 -0.16 9.89
C CYS A 381 -11.37 -0.87 8.68
N PRO A 382 -10.58 -1.95 8.85
CA PRO A 382 -10.08 -2.77 7.74
C PRO A 382 -11.15 -3.64 7.06
N LYS A 383 -12.24 -4.01 7.75
CA LYS A 383 -13.21 -5.03 7.28
C LYS A 383 -14.50 -4.47 6.64
N ARG A 384 -14.88 -3.21 6.92
CA ARG A 384 -16.17 -2.62 6.43
C ARG A 384 -16.12 -1.93 5.06
N ARG A 385 -15.23 -2.32 4.14
CA ARG A 385 -15.26 -1.83 2.73
C ARG A 385 -15.69 -2.89 1.70
N GLY A 386 -16.28 -4.00 2.13
CA GLY A 386 -16.84 -5.04 1.25
C GLY A 386 -18.37 -5.09 1.18
N GLU A 387 -19.09 -4.52 2.15
CA GLU A 387 -20.55 -4.53 2.18
C GLU A 387 -21.07 -3.10 2.23
N GLY A 388 -21.62 -2.63 1.12
CA GLY A 388 -22.36 -1.37 1.08
C GLY A 388 -23.60 -1.45 2.00
N PRO A 389 -24.09 -0.31 2.51
CA PRO A 389 -25.30 -0.30 3.32
C PRO A 389 -26.45 -0.85 2.48
N LYS A 390 -27.06 -1.97 2.92
CA LYS A 390 -28.38 -2.35 2.44
C LYS A 390 -29.32 -1.22 2.85
N ARG A 391 -29.79 -0.46 1.86
CA ARG A 391 -30.93 0.45 2.03
C ARG A 391 -32.17 -0.42 2.21
N GLU A 392 -32.45 -0.80 3.45
CA GLU A 392 -33.83 -0.98 3.88
C GLU A 392 -34.30 0.41 4.31
N ASP A 393 -35.31 0.93 3.60
CA ASP A 393 -36.19 2.07 3.92
C ASP A 393 -36.45 2.95 2.68
N GLU A 394 -37.12 2.36 1.68
CA GLU A 394 -37.91 3.08 0.67
C GLU A 394 -39.11 2.21 0.26
N LYS A 395 -39.91 1.82 1.26
CA LYS A 395 -41.29 1.36 1.09
C LYS A 395 -42.09 2.01 2.21
N ASN A 396 -42.56 3.23 1.99
CA ASN A 396 -43.78 3.82 2.56
C ASN A 396 -43.84 5.31 2.21
N MET A 397 -44.14 5.62 0.94
CA MET A 397 -44.68 6.93 0.60
C MET A 397 -45.49 6.87 -0.70
N GLU A 398 -46.52 6.03 -0.72
CA GLU A 398 -47.69 6.24 -1.58
C GLU A 398 -48.90 6.47 -0.68
N VAL A 399 -49.13 7.74 -0.33
CA VAL A 399 -50.43 8.19 0.17
C VAL A 399 -50.76 9.51 -0.54
N GLY A 400 -51.69 9.42 -1.47
CA GLY A 400 -52.75 10.40 -1.67
C GLY A 400 -52.38 11.72 -2.33
N CYS A 401 -52.65 11.84 -3.63
CA CYS A 401 -53.23 13.07 -4.16
C CYS A 401 -54.22 12.74 -5.29
N SER A 402 -55.46 12.50 -4.88
CA SER A 402 -56.63 12.60 -5.76
C SER A 402 -56.97 14.06 -6.01
N SER A 403 -57.35 14.34 -7.26
CA SER A 403 -58.27 15.39 -7.73
C SER A 403 -58.03 16.85 -7.31
N ASN A 404 -57.82 17.72 -8.31
CA ASN A 404 -58.91 18.64 -8.70
C ASN A 404 -58.68 19.29 -10.08
N ARG A 405 -59.84 19.56 -10.69
CA ARG A 405 -60.13 20.16 -11.99
C ARG A 405 -59.46 21.54 -12.19
N PHE A 406 -59.00 21.85 -13.40
CA PHE A 406 -59.73 22.64 -14.42
C PHE A 406 -59.10 22.42 -15.79
#